data_AF-A0A7S2MLS6-F1
#
_entry.id   AF-A0A7S2MLS6-F1
#
_cell.length_a   1.000
_cell.length_b   1.000
_cell.length_c   1.000
_cell.angle_alpha   90.00
_cell.angle_beta   90.00
_cell.angle_gamma   90.00
#
_symmetry.space_group_name_H-M   'P 1'
#
loop_
_entity.id
_entity.type
_entity.pdbx_description
1 polymer ?
#
loop_
_entity_poly.entity_id
_entity_poly.type
_entity_poly.pdbx_seq_one_letter_code
_entity_poly.pdbx_strand_id
1 'polypeptide(L)'
;SRVLEEVNRRPVAQVGASSKTVALYGLQAARLLADRGALGVAARVDGALAARLDHWLEAKAAQVRRRSRLEYEVQVVLEAAGLQPTPDVVVGHGLSADFRCQAVAGSPLGGREGRVFYVEVD
;
A
#
# COMPACT_ATOMS: atom_id res chain seq x y z
N SER A 1 2.22 16.15 19.28
CA SER A 1 3.11 15.08 19.80
C SER A 1 2.34 13.93 20.43
N ARG A 2 1.48 14.19 21.43
CA ARG A 2 0.80 13.17 22.27
C ARG A 2 0.03 12.07 21.51
N VAL A 3 -0.60 12.41 20.39
CA VAL A 3 -1.38 11.45 19.58
C VAL A 3 -0.50 10.37 18.93
N LEU A 4 0.63 10.75 18.33
CA LEU A 4 1.54 9.79 17.68
C LEU A 4 2.23 8.89 18.71
N GLU A 5 2.59 9.44 19.87
CA GLU A 5 3.13 8.65 20.98
C GLU A 5 2.10 7.66 21.52
N GLU A 6 0.84 8.06 21.63
CA GLU A 6 -0.23 7.16 22.07
C GLU A 6 -0.49 6.05 21.04
N VAL A 7 -0.46 6.39 19.75
CA VAL A 7 -0.56 5.40 18.67
C VAL A 7 0.59 4.40 18.72
N ASN A 8 1.84 4.85 18.86
CA ASN A 8 2.99 3.96 18.94
C ASN A 8 2.99 3.07 20.20
N ARG A 9 2.33 3.50 21.28
CA ARG A 9 2.16 2.70 22.51
C ARG A 9 1.05 1.66 22.39
N ARG A 10 0.13 1.77 21.43
CA ARG A 10 -0.97 0.82 21.26
C ARG A 10 -0.45 -0.49 20.66
N PRO A 11 -0.90 -1.65 21.18
CA PRO A 11 -0.64 -2.92 20.53
C PRO A 11 -1.16 -2.91 19.09
N VAL A 12 -0.36 -3.46 18.18
CA VAL A 12 -0.69 -3.52 16.75
C VAL A 12 -1.96 -4.34 16.46
N ALA A 13 -2.39 -5.21 17.38
CA ALA A 13 -3.68 -5.88 17.27
C ALA A 13 -4.89 -4.93 17.44
N GLN A 14 -4.70 -3.77 18.09
CA GLN A 14 -5.75 -2.78 18.36
C GLN A 14 -5.83 -1.68 17.29
N VAL A 15 -4.75 -1.47 16.54
CA VAL A 15 -4.69 -0.60 15.35
C VAL A 15 -4.56 -1.56 14.18
N GLY A 16 -5.64 -1.92 13.48
CA GLY A 16 -5.57 -3.05 12.56
C GLY A 16 -6.75 -3.22 11.62
N ALA A 17 -6.94 -4.43 11.08
CA ALA A 17 -7.93 -4.71 10.03
C ALA A 17 -9.40 -4.40 10.42
N SER A 18 -9.71 -4.40 11.72
CA SER A 18 -11.03 -4.04 12.26
C SER A 18 -11.22 -2.53 12.44
N SER A 19 -10.15 -1.73 12.33
CA SER A 19 -10.24 -0.27 12.36
C SER A 19 -11.00 0.27 11.15
N LYS A 20 -11.78 1.34 11.35
CA LYS A 20 -12.46 2.03 10.25
C LYS A 20 -11.42 2.58 9.28
N THR A 21 -11.71 2.48 7.98
CA THR A 21 -10.82 2.96 6.89
C THR A 21 -10.41 4.43 7.09
N VAL A 22 -11.34 5.29 7.52
CA VAL A 22 -11.05 6.72 7.82
C VAL A 22 -10.01 6.91 8.92
N ALA A 23 -9.99 6.04 9.94
CA ALA A 23 -9.02 6.12 11.03
C ALA A 23 -7.63 5.71 10.55
N LEU A 24 -7.54 4.71 9.66
CA LEU A 24 -6.30 4.28 9.04
C LEU A 24 -5.72 5.36 8.11
N TYR A 25 -6.57 6.02 7.31
CA TYR A 25 -6.14 7.16 6.49
C TYR A 25 -5.68 8.35 7.32
N GLY A 26 -6.38 8.67 8.41
CA GLY A 26 -5.95 9.72 9.34
C GLY A 26 -4.57 9.44 9.95
N LEU A 27 -4.29 8.18 10.29
CA LEU A 27 -2.96 7.78 10.79
C LEU A 27 -1.89 7.86 9.70
N GLN A 28 -2.21 7.48 8.47
CA GLN A 28 -1.28 7.57 7.35
C GLN A 28 -0.94 9.04 7.02
N ALA A 29 -1.92 9.93 7.04
CA ALA A 29 -1.69 11.36 6.86
C ALA A 29 -0.75 11.91 7.94
N ALA A 30 -0.99 11.55 9.21
CA ALA A 30 -0.13 11.98 10.32
C ALA A 30 1.31 11.46 10.17
N ARG A 31 1.51 10.21 9.73
CA ARG A 31 2.82 9.66 9.39
C ARG A 31 3.51 10.47 8.30
N LEU A 32 2.84 10.69 7.16
CA LEU A 32 3.44 11.38 6.02
C LEU A 32 3.84 12.82 6.35
N LEU A 33 3.02 13.53 7.12
CA LEU A 33 3.33 14.87 7.59
C LEU A 33 4.49 14.86 8.60
N ALA A 34 4.61 13.83 9.45
CA ALA A 34 5.75 13.67 10.35
C ALA A 34 7.06 13.37 9.59
N ASP A 35 7.02 12.47 8.61
CA ASP A 35 8.18 12.09 7.79
C ASP A 35 8.72 13.27 6.97
N ARG A 36 7.84 14.19 6.58
CA ARG A 36 8.20 15.44 5.87
C ARG A 36 8.62 16.57 6.81
N GLY A 37 8.68 16.33 8.13
CA GLY A 37 9.02 17.35 9.12
C GLY A 37 7.96 18.44 9.31
N ALA A 38 6.78 18.30 8.69
CA ALA A 38 5.75 19.32 8.67
C ALA A 38 5.03 19.49 10.02
N LEU A 39 5.03 18.46 10.87
CA LEU A 39 4.34 18.50 12.16
C LEU A 39 5.17 19.15 13.29
N GLY A 40 6.43 19.53 13.04
CA GLY A 40 7.30 20.12 14.08
C GLY A 40 7.53 19.20 15.30
N VAL A 41 7.30 17.89 15.14
CA VAL A 41 7.47 16.88 16.19
C VAL A 41 8.54 15.87 15.83
N ALA A 42 9.38 15.53 16.81
CA ALA A 42 10.36 14.45 16.68
C ALA A 42 9.73 13.05 16.64
N ALA A 43 8.47 12.91 17.09
CA ALA A 43 7.77 11.63 17.13
C ALA A 43 7.37 11.17 15.72
N ARG A 44 7.91 10.03 15.29
CA ARG A 44 7.54 9.34 14.05
C ARG A 44 6.69 8.11 14.36
N VAL A 45 5.88 7.65 13.41
CA VAL A 45 5.23 6.34 13.52
C VAL A 45 6.30 5.26 13.42
N ASP A 46 6.24 4.26 14.29
CA ASP A 46 7.17 3.13 14.28
C ASP A 46 7.17 2.40 12.91
N GLY A 47 8.34 1.99 12.43
CA GLY A 47 8.50 1.38 11.10
C GLY A 47 7.70 0.09 10.91
N ALA A 48 7.56 -0.74 11.95
CA ALA A 48 6.78 -1.97 11.87
C ALA A 48 5.27 -1.68 11.82
N LEU A 49 4.82 -0.63 12.53
CA LEU A 49 3.44 -0.15 12.45
C LEU A 49 3.13 0.49 11.09
N ALA A 50 4.08 1.24 10.53
CA ALA A 50 3.95 1.85 9.21
C ALA A 50 3.75 0.81 8.09
N ALA A 51 4.57 -0.24 8.05
CA ALA A 51 4.43 -1.31 7.04
C ALA A 51 3.08 -2.04 7.15
N ARG A 52 2.57 -2.23 8.37
CA ARG A 52 1.25 -2.86 8.58
C ARG A 52 0.09 -1.93 8.24
N LEU A 53 0.25 -0.63 8.45
CA LEU A 53 -0.72 0.37 8.05
C LEU A 53 -0.93 0.39 6.54
N ASP A 54 0.17 0.35 5.77
CA ASP A 54 0.12 0.27 4.31
C ASP A 54 -0.64 -1.00 3.88
N HIS A 55 -0.31 -2.16 4.47
CA HIS A 55 -1.00 -3.43 4.20
C HIS A 55 -2.52 -3.40 4.50
N TRP A 56 -2.97 -2.79 5.59
CA TRP A 56 -4.41 -2.70 5.88
C TRP A 56 -5.15 -1.74 4.95
N LEU A 57 -4.51 -0.64 4.55
CA LEU A 57 -5.09 0.28 3.59
C LEU A 57 -5.24 -0.37 2.21
N GLU A 58 -4.23 -1.13 1.77
CA GLU A 58 -4.33 -1.97 0.55
C GLU A 58 -5.52 -2.93 0.64
N ALA A 59 -5.62 -3.71 1.73
CA ALA A 59 -6.71 -4.66 1.92
C ALA A 59 -8.10 -3.98 1.94
N LYS A 60 -8.20 -2.75 2.46
CA LYS A 60 -9.45 -1.98 2.47
C LYS A 60 -9.77 -1.35 1.12
N ALA A 61 -8.77 -0.86 0.38
CA ALA A 61 -8.96 -0.32 -0.96
C ALA A 61 -9.51 -1.38 -1.92
N ALA A 62 -8.90 -2.58 -1.89
CA ALA A 62 -9.35 -3.73 -2.68
C ALA A 62 -10.78 -4.21 -2.34
N GLN A 63 -11.30 -3.94 -1.14
CA GLN A 63 -12.67 -4.30 -0.75
C GLN A 63 -13.73 -3.32 -1.28
N VAL A 64 -13.35 -2.07 -1.55
CA VAL A 64 -14.30 -0.97 -1.83
C VAL A 64 -14.34 -0.63 -3.31
N ARG A 65 -13.23 -0.78 -4.04
CA ARG A 65 -13.17 -0.43 -5.46
C ARG A 65 -13.75 -1.54 -6.34
N ARG A 66 -14.68 -1.17 -7.22
CA ARG A 66 -15.06 -2.01 -8.36
C ARG A 66 -14.06 -1.76 -9.49
N ARG A 67 -13.39 -2.82 -9.94
CA ARG A 67 -12.51 -2.76 -11.10
C ARG A 67 -13.31 -2.56 -12.38
N SER A 68 -12.83 -1.67 -13.22
CA SER A 68 -13.29 -1.45 -14.58
C SER A 68 -12.98 -2.65 -15.47
N ARG A 69 -13.66 -2.71 -16.62
CA ARG A 69 -13.37 -3.70 -17.65
C ARG A 69 -11.94 -3.60 -18.17
N LEU A 70 -11.43 -2.37 -18.34
CA LEU A 70 -10.08 -2.11 -18.82
C LEU A 70 -9.03 -2.66 -17.85
N GLU A 71 -9.18 -2.43 -16.54
CA GLU A 71 -8.28 -3.00 -15.53
C GLU A 71 -8.30 -4.54 -15.55
N TYR A 72 -9.44 -5.15 -15.87
CA TYR A 72 -9.53 -6.60 -16.04
C TYR A 72 -8.73 -7.09 -17.26
N GLU A 73 -8.90 -6.43 -18.40
CA GLU A 73 -8.19 -6.77 -19.64
C GLU A 73 -6.68 -6.57 -19.47
N VAL A 74 -6.25 -5.49 -18.80
CA VAL A 74 -4.84 -5.25 -18.47
C VAL A 74 -4.25 -6.34 -17.59
N GLN A 75 -4.96 -6.79 -16.54
CA GLN A 75 -4.49 -7.89 -15.70
C GLN A 75 -4.23 -9.16 -16.52
N VAL A 76 -5.15 -9.53 -17.41
CA VAL A 76 -5.01 -10.73 -18.25
C VAL A 76 -3.75 -10.63 -19.12
N VAL A 77 -3.49 -9.46 -19.70
CA VAL A 77 -2.28 -9.23 -20.49
C VAL A 77 -1.00 -9.33 -19.64
N LEU A 78 -1.01 -8.78 -18.42
CA LEU A 78 0.11 -8.86 -17.49
C LEU A 78 0.41 -10.31 -17.09
N GLU A 79 -0.62 -11.10 -16.76
CA GLU A 79 -0.48 -12.52 -16.44
C GLU A 79 0.03 -13.34 -17.63
N ALA A 80 -0.48 -13.09 -18.83
CA ALA A 80 -0.02 -13.73 -20.06
C ALA A 80 1.46 -13.41 -20.38
N ALA A 81 1.96 -12.25 -19.93
CA ALA A 81 3.37 -11.86 -20.03
C ALA A 81 4.26 -12.51 -18.93
N GLY A 82 3.71 -13.37 -18.08
CA GLY A 82 4.45 -14.02 -17.00
C GLY A 82 4.71 -13.09 -15.81
N LEU A 83 3.77 -12.20 -15.50
CA LEU A 83 3.81 -11.34 -14.31
C LEU A 83 2.78 -11.83 -13.29
N GLN A 84 3.02 -11.51 -12.01
CA GLN A 84 2.06 -11.65 -10.93
C GLN A 84 1.53 -10.26 -10.51
N PRO A 85 0.46 -9.75 -11.16
CA PRO A 85 -0.15 -8.49 -10.78
C PRO A 85 -0.95 -8.62 -9.48
N THR A 86 -0.62 -7.80 -8.48
CA THR A 86 -1.45 -7.55 -7.29
C THR A 86 -2.24 -6.26 -7.52
N PRO A 87 -3.58 -6.30 -7.55
CA PRO A 87 -4.38 -5.10 -7.79
C PRO A 87 -4.45 -4.17 -6.56
N ASP A 88 -4.81 -2.90 -6.80
CA ASP A 88 -5.20 -1.91 -5.79
C ASP A 88 -4.19 -1.74 -4.64
N VAL A 89 -2.93 -1.51 -5.00
CA VAL A 89 -1.81 -1.43 -4.06
C VAL A 89 -1.50 0.01 -3.64
N VAL A 90 -0.91 0.17 -2.47
CA VAL A 90 -0.44 1.46 -1.94
C VAL A 90 1.07 1.50 -2.11
N VAL A 91 1.56 2.42 -2.93
CA VAL A 91 2.99 2.54 -3.30
C VAL A 91 3.80 3.35 -2.27
N GLY A 92 3.29 3.44 -1.04
CA GLY A 92 3.81 4.35 -0.03
C GLY A 92 3.54 5.83 -0.37
N HIS A 93 3.82 6.73 0.56
CA HIS A 93 3.61 8.18 0.38
C HIS A 93 2.17 8.62 0.02
N GLY A 94 1.17 7.77 0.26
CA GLY A 94 -0.21 8.03 -0.13
C GLY A 94 -0.46 7.88 -1.64
N LEU A 95 0.50 7.36 -2.39
CA LEU A 95 0.34 6.97 -3.78
C LEU A 95 -0.33 5.59 -3.82
N SER A 96 -1.27 5.41 -4.73
CA SER A 96 -1.85 4.13 -5.09
C SER A 96 -1.45 3.78 -6.50
N ALA A 97 -1.39 2.49 -6.82
CA ALA A 97 -1.33 2.00 -8.18
C ALA A 97 -2.35 0.92 -8.44
N ASP A 98 -2.83 0.85 -9.67
CA ASP A 98 -3.79 -0.18 -10.08
C ASP A 98 -3.19 -1.58 -9.99
N PHE A 99 -1.90 -1.74 -10.30
CA PHE A 99 -1.19 -3.01 -10.13
C PHE A 99 0.23 -2.86 -9.60
N ARG A 100 0.62 -3.73 -8.67
CA ARG A 100 2.02 -4.10 -8.40
C ARG A 100 2.35 -5.39 -9.14
N CYS A 101 3.32 -5.37 -10.02
CA CYS A 101 3.74 -6.55 -10.78
C CYS A 101 5.07 -7.09 -10.26
N GLN A 102 5.14 -8.42 -10.12
CA GLN A 102 6.38 -9.16 -9.89
C GLN A 102 6.64 -10.10 -11.07
N ALA A 103 7.86 -10.09 -11.61
CA ALA A 103 8.24 -11.05 -12.64
C ALA A 103 8.41 -12.45 -12.02
N VAL A 104 7.75 -13.46 -12.60
CA VAL A 104 7.90 -14.86 -12.18
C VAL A 104 9.11 -15.50 -12.84
N ALA A 105 9.63 -16.55 -12.20
CA ALA A 105 10.73 -17.33 -12.76
C ALA A 105 10.33 -17.95 -14.11
N GLY A 106 11.18 -17.77 -15.12
CA GLY A 106 10.90 -18.21 -16.50
C GLY A 106 9.98 -17.29 -17.32
N SER A 107 9.64 -16.09 -16.84
CA SER A 107 8.98 -15.06 -17.65
C SER A 107 9.81 -14.73 -18.91
N PRO A 108 9.19 -14.38 -20.06
CA PRO A 108 9.90 -13.82 -21.22
C PRO A 108 10.63 -12.49 -20.90
N LEU A 109 10.30 -11.84 -19.78
CA LEU A 109 11.02 -10.71 -19.20
C LEU A 109 12.19 -11.16 -18.28
N GLY A 110 12.57 -12.44 -18.36
CA GLY A 110 13.36 -13.26 -17.41
C GLY A 110 14.78 -12.82 -17.06
N GLY A 111 15.19 -11.60 -17.43
CA GLY A 111 16.37 -10.96 -16.86
C GLY A 111 16.10 -10.17 -15.57
N ARG A 112 14.87 -10.20 -15.03
CA ARG A 112 14.39 -9.31 -13.96
C ARG A 112 13.65 -10.02 -12.83
N GLU A 113 13.94 -11.28 -12.56
CA GLU A 113 13.37 -11.99 -11.40
C GLU A 113 13.52 -11.15 -10.12
N GLY A 114 12.42 -10.99 -9.37
CA GLY A 114 12.38 -10.20 -8.14
C GLY A 114 12.23 -8.68 -8.32
N ARG A 115 12.23 -8.13 -9.54
CA ARG A 115 11.92 -6.70 -9.74
C ARG A 115 10.41 -6.46 -9.60
N VAL A 116 10.07 -5.53 -8.71
CA VAL A 116 8.73 -4.98 -8.53
C VAL A 116 8.59 -3.74 -9.41
N PHE A 117 7.50 -3.62 -10.16
CA PHE A 117 7.10 -2.37 -10.82
C PHE A 117 5.60 -2.14 -10.65
N TYR A 118 5.18 -0.90 -10.89
CA TYR A 118 3.81 -0.45 -10.67
C TYR A 118 3.20 0.00 -12.00
N VAL A 119 1.92 -0.28 -12.21
CA VAL A 119 1.15 0.04 -13.41
C VAL A 119 -0.10 0.81 -13.00
N GLU A 120 -0.34 1.93 -13.69
CA GLU A 120 -1.59 2.71 -13.65
C GLU A 120 -2.37 2.49 -14.95
N VAL A 121 -3.69 2.54 -14.86
CA VAL A 121 -4.64 2.39 -15.95
C VAL A 121 -5.54 3.64 -15.98
N ASP A 122 -5.25 4.55 -16.91
CA ASP A 122 -6.03 5.78 -17.17
C ASP A 122 -7.17 5.56 -18.20
#